data_AF-A0A2D5P2P1-F1
#
_entry.id   AF-A0A2D5P2P1-F1
#
_cell.length_a   1.000
_cell.length_b   1.000
_cell.length_c   1.000
_cell.angle_alpha   90.00
_cell.angle_beta   90.00
_cell.angle_gamma   90.00
#
_symmetry.space_group_name_H-M   'P 1'
#
loop_
_entity.id
_entity.type
_entity.pdbx_description
1 polymer ?
#
loop_
_entity_poly.entity_id
_entity_poly.type
_entity_poly.pdbx_seq_one_letter_code
_entity_poly.pdbx_strand_id
1 'polypeptide(L)'
;MSISKKLYSGFGLMIFLIIMLTVIGINRVSFIDNTLYNIAEVNSVKQRHAIDFRGSVHDRAISIRDVVLSLDKNTLLFKKSIVDIKKLEDSYANSAKLMDSIFSKKEGIEEKEIVILNKINVKCNVKMYQYAM
;
A
#
# COMPACT_ATOMS: atom_id res chain seq x y z
N MET A 1 0.91 -38.06 -54.28
CA MET A 1 0.62 -37.89 -52.84
C MET A 1 -0.74 -38.53 -52.56
N SER A 2 -0.81 -39.60 -51.76
CA SER A 2 -2.08 -40.30 -51.51
C SER A 2 -3.03 -39.46 -50.64
N ILE A 3 -4.34 -39.67 -50.78
CA ILE A 3 -5.39 -38.99 -50.00
C ILE A 3 -5.13 -39.14 -48.50
N SER A 4 -4.67 -40.32 -48.05
CA SER A 4 -4.35 -40.58 -46.64
C SER A 4 -3.28 -39.64 -46.10
N LYS A 5 -2.21 -39.34 -46.86
CA LYS A 5 -1.16 -38.39 -46.41
C LYS A 5 -1.68 -36.96 -46.25
N LYS A 6 -2.60 -36.52 -47.13
CA LYS A 6 -3.26 -35.21 -47.01
C LYS A 6 -4.11 -35.13 -45.74
N LEU A 7 -4.84 -36.20 -45.42
CA LEU A 7 -5.70 -36.26 -44.25
C LEU A 7 -4.89 -36.21 -42.95
N TYR A 8 -3.85 -37.03 -42.81
CA TYR A 8 -2.97 -37.00 -41.64
C TYR A 8 -2.26 -35.65 -41.46
N SER A 9 -1.85 -35.00 -42.56
CA SER A 9 -1.23 -33.67 -42.49
C SER A 9 -2.20 -32.60 -41.97
N GLY A 10 -3.47 -32.63 -42.38
CA GLY A 10 -4.48 -31.67 -41.91
C GLY A 10 -4.82 -31.86 -40.44
N PHE A 11 -5.03 -33.10 -40.01
CA PHE A 11 -5.29 -33.41 -38.60
C PHE A 11 -4.08 -33.12 -37.70
N GLY A 12 -2.87 -33.43 -38.16
CA GLY A 12 -1.64 -33.12 -37.43
C GLY A 12 -1.45 -31.61 -37.23
N LEU A 13 -1.74 -30.80 -38.26
CA LEU A 13 -1.70 -29.34 -38.17
C LEU A 13 -2.69 -28.81 -37.14
N MET A 14 -3.93 -29.32 -37.13
CA MET A 14 -4.94 -28.91 -36.15
C MET A 14 -4.53 -29.24 -34.72
N ILE A 15 -4.05 -30.45 -34.47
CA ILE A 15 -3.56 -30.86 -33.14
C ILE A 15 -2.39 -29.97 -32.71
N PHE A 16 -1.46 -29.69 -33.62
CA PHE A 16 -0.33 -28.80 -33.36
C PHE A 16 -0.78 -27.39 -32.95
N LEU A 17 -1.74 -26.80 -33.69
CA LEU A 17 -2.29 -25.48 -33.38
C LEU A 17 -3.01 -25.45 -32.02
N ILE A 18 -3.77 -26.49 -31.67
CA ILE A 18 -4.43 -26.60 -30.36
C ILE A 18 -3.39 -26.65 -29.23
N ILE A 19 -2.34 -27.46 -29.36
CA ILE A 19 -1.26 -27.56 -28.37
C ILE A 19 -0.55 -26.21 -28.23
N MET A 20 -0.21 -25.57 -29.34
CA MET A 20 0.46 -24.27 -29.34
C MET A 20 -0.38 -23.21 -28.65
N LEU A 21 -1.67 -23.11 -28.98
CA LEU A 21 -2.60 -22.17 -28.34
C LEU A 21 -2.76 -22.44 -26.84
N THR A 22 -2.82 -23.72 -26.45
CA THR A 22 -2.91 -24.11 -25.03
C THR A 22 -1.67 -23.67 -24.26
N VAL A 23 -0.47 -23.90 -24.81
CA VAL A 23 0.80 -23.47 -24.20
C VAL A 23 0.87 -21.95 -24.08
N ILE A 24 0.50 -21.21 -25.14
CA ILE A 24 0.45 -19.74 -25.10
C ILE A 24 -0.56 -19.26 -24.07
N GLY A 25 -1.73 -19.91 -24.00
CA GLY A 25 -2.79 -19.64 -23.04
C GLY A 25 -2.31 -19.80 -21.61
N ILE A 26 -1.70 -20.95 -21.28
CA ILE A 26 -1.15 -21.22 -19.94
C ILE A 26 -0.08 -20.18 -19.57
N ASN A 27 0.86 -19.89 -20.48
CA ASN A 27 1.92 -18.92 -20.19
C ASN A 27 1.37 -17.50 -19.98
N ARG A 28 0.38 -17.07 -20.78
CA ARG A 28 -0.26 -15.76 -20.61
C ARG A 28 -1.09 -15.69 -19.33
N VAL A 29 -1.86 -16.72 -19.01
CA VAL A 29 -2.66 -16.76 -17.77
C VAL A 29 -1.74 -16.78 -16.54
N SER A 30 -0.65 -17.54 -16.58
CA SER A 30 0.35 -17.54 -15.49
C SER A 30 1.05 -16.18 -15.34
N PHE A 31 1.30 -15.46 -16.43
CA PHE A 31 1.82 -14.09 -16.38
C PHE A 31 0.80 -13.12 -15.77
N ILE A 32 -0.48 -13.27 -16.13
CA ILE A 32 -1.58 -12.47 -15.56
C ILE A 32 -1.70 -12.72 -14.06
N ASP A 33 -1.70 -13.97 -13.61
CA ASP A 33 -1.76 -14.32 -12.18
C ASP A 33 -0.57 -13.76 -11.40
N ASN A 34 0.65 -13.88 -11.93
CA ASN A 34 1.84 -13.32 -11.27
C ASN A 34 1.86 -11.79 -11.22
N THR A 35 1.28 -11.14 -12.24
CA THR A 35 1.17 -9.68 -12.28
C THR A 35 0.07 -9.19 -11.33
N LEU A 36 -1.07 -9.89 -11.26
CA LEU A 36 -2.15 -9.60 -10.31
C LEU A 36 -1.75 -9.89 -8.87
N TYR A 37 -1.01 -10.95 -8.59
CA TYR A 37 -0.58 -11.32 -7.23
C TYR A 37 0.33 -10.25 -6.61
N ASN A 38 1.35 -9.80 -7.36
CA ASN A 38 2.27 -8.76 -6.90
C ASN A 38 1.62 -7.36 -6.83
N ILE A 39 0.69 -7.04 -7.74
CA ILE A 39 0.02 -5.73 -7.76
C ILE A 39 -1.11 -5.66 -6.73
N ALA A 40 -1.85 -6.74 -6.47
CA ALA A 40 -3.04 -6.69 -5.64
C ALA A 40 -2.74 -6.83 -4.15
N GLU A 41 -1.84 -7.73 -3.73
CA GLU A 41 -1.66 -8.01 -2.30
C GLU A 41 -0.58 -7.12 -1.67
N VAL A 42 0.57 -6.92 -2.35
CA VAL A 42 1.66 -6.10 -1.81
C VAL A 42 1.33 -4.61 -1.86
N ASN A 43 0.84 -4.10 -2.98
CA ASN A 43 0.54 -2.66 -3.10
C ASN A 43 -0.68 -2.24 -2.28
N SER A 44 -1.69 -3.09 -2.11
CA SER A 44 -2.84 -2.75 -1.27
C SER A 44 -2.46 -2.64 0.21
N VAL A 45 -1.55 -3.50 0.68
CA VAL A 45 -0.98 -3.42 2.03
C VAL A 45 -0.12 -2.16 2.19
N LYS A 46 0.76 -1.87 1.22
CA LYS A 46 1.54 -0.61 1.18
C LYS A 46 0.63 0.62 1.26
N GLN A 47 -0.41 0.65 0.43
CA GLN A 47 -1.35 1.76 0.36
C GLN A 47 -2.14 1.92 1.66
N ARG A 48 -2.64 0.82 2.25
CA ARG A 48 -3.39 0.88 3.51
C ARG A 48 -2.53 1.43 4.65
N HIS A 49 -1.31 0.91 4.82
CA HIS A 49 -0.41 1.44 5.83
C HIS A 49 -0.03 2.90 5.56
N ALA A 50 0.13 3.31 4.30
CA ALA A 50 0.42 4.70 3.96
C ALA A 50 -0.77 5.64 4.26
N ILE A 51 -2.00 5.16 4.05
CA ILE A 51 -3.23 5.87 4.42
C ILE A 51 -3.30 6.05 5.94
N ASP A 52 -3.14 4.98 6.72
CA ASP A 52 -3.18 5.03 8.18
C ASP A 52 -2.07 5.93 8.73
N PHE A 53 -0.88 5.83 8.13
CA PHE A 53 0.28 6.62 8.53
C PHE A 53 0.04 8.11 8.33
N ARG A 54 -0.38 8.52 7.13
CA ARG A 54 -0.74 9.91 6.86
C ARG A 54 -1.95 10.37 7.68
N GLY A 55 -2.94 9.50 7.86
CA GLY A 55 -4.15 9.75 8.64
C GLY A 55 -3.82 10.14 10.08
N SER A 56 -2.95 9.36 10.74
CA SER A 56 -2.52 9.66 12.10
C SER A 56 -1.89 11.05 12.26
N VAL A 57 -1.10 11.51 11.28
CA VAL A 57 -0.50 12.85 11.29
C VAL A 57 -1.56 13.94 11.07
N HIS A 58 -2.47 13.71 10.12
CA HIS A 58 -3.54 14.66 9.80
C HIS A 58 -4.51 14.83 10.97
N ASP A 59 -4.98 13.72 11.53
CA ASP A 59 -5.91 13.71 12.64
C ASP A 59 -5.27 14.30 13.89
N ARG A 60 -3.97 14.05 14.13
CA ARG A 60 -3.26 14.65 15.27
C ARG A 60 -3.17 16.16 15.13
N ALA A 61 -2.99 16.68 13.91
CA ALA A 61 -3.01 18.12 13.67
C ALA A 61 -4.41 18.72 13.93
N ILE A 62 -5.49 17.99 13.63
CA ILE A 62 -6.85 18.38 13.98
C ILE A 62 -7.02 18.43 15.50
N SER A 63 -6.64 17.40 16.23
CA SER A 63 -6.78 17.38 17.68
C SER A 63 -5.90 18.45 18.36
N ILE A 64 -4.70 18.73 17.85
CA ILE A 64 -3.85 19.84 18.33
C ILE A 64 -4.56 21.18 18.15
N ARG A 65 -5.15 21.43 16.97
CA ARG A 65 -5.95 22.63 16.72
C ARG A 65 -7.10 22.73 17.73
N ASP A 66 -7.80 21.63 18.00
CA ASP A 66 -8.94 21.62 18.91
C ASP A 66 -8.51 21.90 20.37
N VAL A 67 -7.29 21.51 20.76
CA VAL A 67 -6.67 21.93 22.04
C VAL A 67 -6.46 23.45 22.06
N VAL A 68 -5.89 24.02 21.00
CA VAL A 68 -5.60 25.47 20.89
C VAL A 68 -6.88 26.30 20.88
N LEU A 69 -7.96 25.79 20.28
CA LEU A 69 -9.26 26.47 20.20
C LEU A 69 -10.11 26.32 21.47
N SER A 70 -9.69 25.47 22.41
CA SER A 70 -10.42 25.28 23.67
C SER A 70 -10.22 26.46 24.61
N LEU A 71 -11.32 26.94 25.21
CA LEU A 71 -11.30 28.10 26.11
C LEU A 71 -10.47 27.87 27.38
N ASP A 72 -10.52 26.65 27.92
CA ASP A 72 -9.80 26.26 29.11
C ASP A 72 -9.55 24.73 29.16
N LYS A 73 -8.69 24.31 30.09
CA LYS A 73 -8.28 22.90 30.26
C LYS A 73 -9.39 21.98 30.80
N ASN A 74 -10.47 22.53 31.35
CA ASN A 74 -11.58 21.78 31.91
C ASN A 74 -12.68 21.45 30.89
N THR A 75 -12.69 22.16 29.76
CA THR A 75 -13.63 21.93 28.66
C THR A 75 -13.53 20.49 28.13
N LEU A 76 -14.68 19.90 27.80
CA LEU A 76 -14.77 18.53 27.25
C LEU A 76 -13.89 18.36 26.00
N LEU A 77 -13.90 19.36 25.11
CA LEU A 77 -13.11 19.39 23.88
C LEU A 77 -11.61 19.25 24.19
N PHE A 78 -11.07 20.07 25.10
CA PHE A 78 -9.66 19.99 25.50
C PHE A 78 -9.28 18.59 26.00
N LYS A 79 -10.07 18.05 26.93
CA LYS A 79 -9.80 16.72 27.53
C LYS A 79 -9.83 15.61 26.48
N LYS A 80 -10.83 15.63 25.60
CA LYS A 80 -10.95 14.66 24.51
C LYS A 80 -9.78 14.78 23.54
N SER A 81 -9.46 15.99 23.11
CA SER A 81 -8.39 16.22 22.14
C SER A 81 -7.01 15.78 22.67
N ILE A 82 -6.73 15.94 23.97
CA ILE A 82 -5.49 15.43 24.58
C ILE A 82 -5.42 13.90 24.53
N VAL A 83 -6.53 13.21 24.80
CA VAL A 83 -6.60 11.74 24.69
C VAL A 83 -6.43 11.29 23.25
N ASP A 84 -7.11 11.95 22.31
CA ASP A 84 -7.03 11.65 20.87
C ASP A 84 -5.61 11.87 20.35
N ILE A 85 -4.95 12.96 20.75
CA ILE A 85 -3.56 13.26 20.43
C ILE A 85 -2.62 12.11 20.85
N LYS A 86 -2.79 11.58 22.06
CA LYS A 86 -1.97 10.46 22.55
C LYS A 86 -2.23 9.17 21.77
N LYS A 87 -3.50 8.86 21.51
CA LYS A 87 -3.88 7.70 20.71
C LYS A 87 -3.31 7.77 19.28
N LEU A 88 -3.35 8.94 18.67
CA LEU A 88 -2.87 9.17 17.31
C LEU A 88 -1.33 9.13 17.22
N GLU A 89 -0.63 9.49 18.30
CA GLU A 89 0.81 9.27 18.44
C GLU A 89 1.16 7.77 18.42
N ASP A 90 0.42 6.95 19.18
CA ASP A 90 0.65 5.51 19.21
C ASP A 90 0.30 4.86 17.86
N SER A 91 -0.80 5.30 17.21
CA SER A 91 -1.14 4.89 15.84
C SER A 91 -0.05 5.26 14.84
N TYR A 92 0.50 6.48 14.92
CA TYR A 92 1.63 6.90 14.08
C TYR A 92 2.84 5.99 14.26
N ALA A 93 3.24 5.71 15.51
CA ALA A 93 4.40 4.89 15.81
C ALA A 93 4.24 3.45 15.28
N ASN A 94 3.03 2.88 15.36
CA ASN A 94 2.74 1.57 14.80
C ASN A 94 2.80 1.56 13.27
N SER A 95 2.16 2.53 12.62
CA SER A 95 2.19 2.63 11.15
C SER A 95 3.59 2.94 10.61
N ALA A 96 4.39 3.74 11.32
CA ALA A 96 5.80 3.99 10.98
C ALA A 96 6.60 2.69 10.93
N LYS A 97 6.51 1.85 11.97
CA LYS A 97 7.22 0.56 12.04
C LYS A 97 6.81 -0.39 10.90
N LEU A 98 5.51 -0.45 10.59
CA LEU A 98 5.01 -1.28 9.49
C LEU A 98 5.54 -0.79 8.14
N MET A 99 5.58 0.53 7.95
CA MET A 99 6.11 1.14 6.75
C MET A 99 7.62 0.92 6.62
N ASP A 100 8.39 1.10 7.70
CA ASP A 100 9.83 0.85 7.72
C ASP A 100 10.14 -0.63 7.42
N SER A 101 9.34 -1.56 7.94
CA SER A 101 9.47 -3.00 7.67
C SER A 101 9.26 -3.35 6.19
N ILE A 102 8.23 -2.76 5.57
CA ILE A 102 7.98 -2.89 4.12
C ILE A 102 9.16 -2.31 3.33
N PHE A 103 9.63 -1.13 3.72
CA PHE A 103 10.66 -0.42 2.97
C PHE A 103 12.07 -1.03 3.13
N SER A 104 12.31 -1.72 4.24
CA SER A 104 13.56 -2.44 4.51
C SER A 104 13.74 -3.68 3.64
N LYS A 105 12.64 -4.29 3.17
CA LYS A 105 12.68 -5.48 2.30
C LYS A 105 13.10 -5.15 0.86
N LYS A 106 13.06 -3.88 0.44
CA LYS A 106 13.48 -3.35 -0.89
C LYS A 106 12.86 -4.02 -2.13
N GLU A 107 11.94 -4.96 -1.98
CA GLU A 107 11.23 -5.59 -3.10
C GLU A 107 10.12 -4.66 -3.61
N GLY A 108 10.18 -4.30 -4.90
CA GLY A 108 9.11 -3.55 -5.56
C GLY A 108 8.87 -2.15 -4.98
N ILE A 109 9.93 -1.47 -4.53
CA ILE A 109 9.86 -0.07 -4.05
C ILE A 109 10.34 0.87 -5.13
N GLU A 110 9.49 1.83 -5.49
CA GLU A 110 9.85 2.92 -6.40
C GLU A 110 10.52 4.07 -5.65
N GLU A 111 11.43 4.78 -6.30
CA GLU A 111 12.10 5.97 -5.73
C GLU A 111 11.09 7.05 -5.29
N LYS A 112 9.98 7.18 -6.02
CA LYS A 112 8.88 8.08 -5.68
C LYS A 112 8.21 7.71 -4.34
N GLU A 113 8.07 6.42 -4.04
CA GLU A 113 7.50 5.96 -2.78
C GLU A 113 8.38 6.37 -1.59
N ILE A 114 9.71 6.30 -1.74
CA ILE A 114 10.68 6.73 -0.72
C ILE A 114 10.57 8.25 -0.46
N VAL A 115 10.48 9.05 -1.53
CA VAL A 115 10.32 10.50 -1.40
C VAL A 115 9.03 10.87 -0.66
N ILE A 116 7.92 10.18 -0.94
CA ILE A 116 6.64 10.40 -0.26
C ILE A 116 6.73 10.01 1.21
N LEU A 117 7.35 8.86 1.52
CA LEU A 117 7.54 8.41 2.90
C LEU A 117 8.33 9.42 3.73
N ASN A 118 9.44 9.91 3.19
CA ASN A 118 10.27 10.93 3.84
C ASN A 118 9.50 12.22 4.14
N LYS A 119 8.59 12.64 3.25
CA LYS A 119 7.73 13.82 3.49
C LYS A 119 6.79 13.64 4.67
N ILE A 120 6.29 12.42 4.93
CA ILE A 120 5.41 12.14 6.08
C ILE A 120 6.24 12.15 7.37
N ASN A 121 7.43 11.55 7.36
CA ASN A 121 8.35 11.53 8.51
C ASN A 121 8.78 12.93 8.97
N VAL A 122 9.17 13.80 8.03
CA VAL A 122 9.59 15.17 8.36
C VAL A 122 8.45 15.98 9.02
N LYS A 123 7.20 15.79 8.59
CA LYS A 123 6.04 16.50 9.16
C LYS A 123 5.72 16.08 10.59
N CYS A 124 6.01 14.85 10.98
CA CYS A 124 5.66 14.33 12.30
C CYS A 124 6.71 14.66 13.38
N ASN A 125 7.97 14.85 12.99
CA ASN A 125 9.09 15.14 13.90
C ASN A 125 9.05 16.55 14.54
N VAL A 126 8.01 17.33 14.27
CA VAL A 126 7.75 18.60 14.95
C VAL A 126 7.19 18.30 16.34
N LYS A 127 8.05 18.31 17.35
CA LYS A 127 7.69 18.18 18.78
C LYS A 127 6.85 19.39 19.24
N MET A 128 5.56 19.42 18.89
CA MET A 128 4.65 20.51 19.30
C MET A 128 4.24 20.46 20.79
N TYR A 129 4.48 19.35 21.48
CA TYR A 129 4.11 19.22 22.90
C TYR A 129 4.92 20.09 23.87
N GLN A 130 6.07 20.62 23.44
CA GLN A 130 6.91 21.46 24.30
C GLN A 130 6.42 22.91 24.43
N TYR A 131 5.40 23.32 23.68
CA TYR A 131 4.89 24.70 23.66
C TYR A 131 3.49 24.88 24.29
N ALA A 132 2.85 23.80 24.75
CA ALA A 132 1.48 23.82 25.27
C ALA A 132 1.37 23.60 26.79
N MET A 133 2.51 23.61 27.51
CA MET A 133 2.59 23.53 28.97
C MET A 133 3.11 24.84 29.54
#